data_AF-A0A1T0A8C3-F1
#
_entry.id   AF-A0A1T0A8C3-F1
#
_cell.length_a   1.000
_cell.length_b   1.000
_cell.length_c   1.000
_cell.angle_alpha   90.00
_cell.angle_beta   90.00
_cell.angle_gamma   90.00
#
_symmetry.space_group_name_H-M   'P 1'
#
loop_
_entity.id
_entity.type
_entity.pdbx_description
1 polymer ?
#
loop_
_entity_poly.entity_id
_entity_poly.type
_entity_poly.pdbx_seq_one_letter_code
_entity_poly.pdbx_strand_id
1 'polypeptide(L)'
;MHFYANSTHVALLDTNLLTVLLVGQLGVGYIEKNKKTSQYTSDDFILLNDLLSQFKDIITTPHILAKTVNLIDWVQGEHRQILFAYLADFISQKQKIYLSAKDIIKSPAFIHLGLTDGAIFELAKDTHTVLITADLPLYAFGVNHGIKTINFNHIQDRHFQ
;
A
#
# COMPACT_ATOMS: atom_id res chain seq x y z
N MET A 1 18.94 4.40 -2.93
CA MET A 1 19.12 3.62 -1.69
C MET A 1 18.55 2.23 -1.94
N HIS A 2 19.39 1.19 -2.01
CA HIS A 2 18.94 -0.18 -2.27
C HIS A 2 18.78 -0.95 -0.96
N PHE A 3 17.55 -1.05 -0.46
CA PHE A 3 17.25 -1.76 0.79
C PHE A 3 17.09 -3.27 0.57
N TYR A 4 16.64 -3.67 -0.63
CA TYR A 4 16.18 -5.03 -0.90
C TYR A 4 16.62 -5.59 -2.28
N ALA A 5 17.63 -4.98 -2.92
CA ALA A 5 18.14 -5.49 -4.21
C ALA A 5 18.58 -6.97 -4.07
N ASN A 6 17.98 -7.87 -4.87
CA ASN A 6 18.08 -9.33 -4.80
C ASN A 6 17.37 -10.02 -3.61
N SER A 7 16.40 -9.37 -2.96
CA SER A 7 15.68 -9.95 -1.83
C SER A 7 14.58 -10.93 -2.25
N THR A 8 14.31 -11.91 -1.41
CA THR A 8 13.11 -12.76 -1.47
C THR A 8 11.88 -12.06 -0.85
N HIS A 9 12.02 -10.81 -0.41
CA HIS A 9 10.98 -10.07 0.29
C HIS A 9 9.89 -9.60 -0.66
N VAL A 10 8.66 -9.63 -0.17
CA VAL A 10 7.48 -9.08 -0.84
C VAL A 10 7.04 -7.81 -0.14
N ALA A 11 6.53 -6.85 -0.90
CA ALA A 11 5.98 -5.62 -0.37
C ALA A 11 4.49 -5.80 -0.04
N LEU A 12 4.07 -5.27 1.10
CA LEU A 12 2.67 -5.09 1.46
C LEU A 12 2.40 -3.59 1.58
N LEU A 13 1.55 -3.07 0.70
CA LEU A 13 1.12 -1.67 0.73
C LEU A 13 -0.13 -1.53 1.60
N ASP A 14 -0.23 -0.39 2.31
CA ASP A 14 -1.51 0.05 2.84
C ASP A 14 -2.47 0.52 1.71
N THR A 15 -3.68 0.91 2.08
CA THR A 15 -4.70 1.34 1.11
C THR A 15 -4.30 2.64 0.38
N ASN A 16 -3.66 3.57 1.09
CA ASN A 16 -3.34 4.89 0.54
C ASN A 16 -2.23 4.77 -0.51
N LEU A 17 -1.17 4.02 -0.22
CA LEU A 17 -0.08 3.81 -1.17
C LEU A 17 -0.49 2.93 -2.35
N LEU A 18 -1.38 1.93 -2.16
CA LEU A 18 -1.94 1.21 -3.31
C LEU A 18 -2.79 2.13 -4.20
N THR A 19 -3.50 3.08 -3.59
CA THR A 19 -4.25 4.11 -4.33
C THR A 19 -3.31 4.98 -5.17
N VAL A 20 -2.20 5.45 -4.59
CA VAL A 20 -1.15 6.21 -5.31
C VAL A 20 -0.59 5.38 -6.46
N LEU A 21 -0.24 4.12 -6.22
CA LEU A 21 0.30 3.23 -7.25
C LEU A 21 -0.64 3.05 -8.43
N LEU A 22 -1.95 2.88 -8.19
CA LEU A 22 -2.93 2.68 -9.26
C LEU A 22 -3.29 3.99 -9.97
N VAL A 23 -3.58 5.06 -9.24
CA VAL A 23 -3.97 6.35 -9.81
C VAL A 23 -2.83 6.99 -10.59
N GLY A 24 -1.58 6.82 -10.14
CA GLY A 24 -0.40 7.32 -10.83
C GLY A 24 -0.20 6.76 -12.25
N GLN A 25 -0.75 5.57 -12.54
CA GLN A 25 -0.74 4.99 -13.89
C GLN A 25 -1.58 5.79 -14.91
N LEU A 26 -2.48 6.67 -14.45
CA LEU A 26 -3.22 7.59 -15.33
C LEU A 26 -2.37 8.78 -15.81
N GLY A 27 -1.18 8.96 -15.22
CA GLY A 27 -0.24 10.02 -15.55
C GLY A 27 -0.31 11.23 -14.61
N VAL A 28 0.49 12.24 -14.96
CA VAL A 28 0.76 13.42 -14.13
C VAL A 28 -0.53 14.19 -13.82
N GLY A 29 -0.69 14.59 -12.56
CA GLY A 29 -1.79 15.42 -12.08
C GLY A 29 -3.05 14.66 -11.66
N TYR A 30 -3.09 13.32 -11.77
CA TYR A 30 -4.24 12.52 -11.35
C TYR A 30 -4.28 12.24 -9.85
N ILE A 31 -3.12 12.06 -9.21
CA ILE A 31 -3.03 11.77 -7.78
C ILE A 31 -3.51 12.98 -6.97
N GLU A 32 -3.10 14.17 -7.38
CA GLU A 32 -3.36 15.45 -6.74
C GLU A 32 -4.85 15.83 -6.78
N LYS A 33 -5.62 15.28 -7.74
CA LYS A 33 -7.08 15.44 -7.81
C LYS A 33 -7.81 14.66 -6.72
N ASN A 34 -7.19 13.65 -6.13
CA ASN A 34 -7.82 12.82 -5.11
C ASN A 34 -7.72 13.47 -3.72
N LYS A 35 -8.83 14.07 -3.26
CA LYS A 35 -8.93 14.69 -1.93
C LYS A 35 -8.62 13.75 -0.77
N LYS A 36 -8.81 12.44 -0.93
CA LYS A 36 -8.58 11.44 0.14
C LYS A 36 -7.10 11.07 0.28
N THR A 37 -6.28 11.37 -0.73
CA THR A 37 -4.84 11.12 -0.78
C THR A 37 -4.11 12.40 -1.18
N SER A 38 -4.58 13.56 -0.68
CA SER A 38 -4.10 14.89 -1.11
C SER A 38 -2.68 15.23 -0.67
N GLN A 39 -2.10 14.41 0.22
CA GLN A 39 -0.71 14.52 0.66
C GLN A 39 0.30 13.93 -0.35
N TYR A 40 -0.18 13.26 -1.41
CA TYR A 40 0.66 12.65 -2.42
C TYR A 40 0.58 13.39 -3.75
N THR A 41 1.64 13.22 -4.54
CA THR A 41 1.89 13.85 -5.83
C THR A 41 2.27 12.82 -6.88
N SER A 42 2.39 13.26 -8.12
CA SER A 42 2.90 12.46 -9.22
C SER A 42 4.36 12.01 -9.00
N ASP A 43 5.17 12.82 -8.31
CA ASP A 43 6.55 12.45 -7.96
C ASP A 43 6.58 11.32 -6.92
N ASP A 44 5.60 11.30 -6.01
CA ASP A 44 5.48 10.22 -5.01
C ASP A 44 5.14 8.88 -5.66
N PHE A 45 4.41 8.89 -6.78
CA PHE A 45 4.21 7.68 -7.56
C PHE A 45 5.51 7.16 -8.17
N ILE A 46 6.35 8.03 -8.72
CA ILE A 46 7.65 7.65 -9.28
C ILE A 46 8.52 7.05 -8.17
N LEU A 47 8.61 7.75 -7.03
CA LEU A 47 9.37 7.32 -5.86
C LEU A 47 8.87 5.98 -5.30
N LEU A 48 7.55 5.79 -5.21
CA LEU A 48 6.95 4.54 -4.78
C LEU A 48 7.26 3.41 -5.75
N ASN A 49 7.18 3.66 -7.06
CA ASN A 49 7.49 2.66 -8.07
C ASN A 49 8.97 2.23 -8.03
N ASP A 50 9.89 3.18 -7.85
CA ASP A 50 11.32 2.90 -7.70
C ASP A 50 11.62 2.11 -6.42
N LEU A 51 10.93 2.42 -5.32
CA LEU A 51 11.01 1.62 -4.09
C LEU A 51 10.51 0.19 -4.31
N LEU A 52 9.35 0.05 -4.96
CA LEU A 52 8.73 -1.25 -5.21
C LEU A 52 9.53 -2.13 -6.16
N SER A 53 10.32 -1.55 -7.08
CA SER A 53 11.22 -2.28 -7.96
C SER A 53 12.28 -3.12 -7.23
N GLN A 54 12.49 -2.85 -5.94
CA GLN A 54 13.46 -3.57 -5.09
C GLN A 54 12.86 -4.82 -4.45
N PHE A 55 11.56 -5.07 -4.58
CA PHE A 55 10.87 -6.22 -4.00
C PHE A 55 10.60 -7.28 -5.05
N LYS A 56 10.55 -8.55 -4.61
CA LYS A 56 10.24 -9.67 -5.51
C LYS A 56 8.83 -9.57 -6.09
N ASP A 57 7.87 -9.19 -5.27
CA ASP A 57 6.48 -9.01 -5.66
C ASP A 57 5.74 -8.12 -4.65
N ILE A 58 4.49 -7.78 -4.97
CA ILE A 58 3.55 -7.09 -4.10
C ILE A 58 2.45 -8.07 -3.70
N ILE A 59 2.20 -8.19 -2.41
CA ILE A 59 1.05 -8.92 -1.88
C ILE A 59 -0.04 -7.95 -1.42
N THR A 60 -1.28 -8.41 -1.44
CA THR A 60 -2.43 -7.60 -1.01
C THR A 60 -3.48 -8.45 -0.30
N THR A 61 -4.52 -7.79 0.22
CA THR A 61 -5.68 -8.45 0.84
C THR A 61 -6.98 -7.97 0.21
N PRO A 62 -8.07 -8.76 0.27
CA PRO A 62 -9.38 -8.27 -0.13
C PRO A 62 -9.82 -6.99 0.60
N HIS A 63 -9.39 -6.80 1.85
CA HIS A 63 -9.72 -5.60 2.63
C HIS A 63 -9.03 -4.34 2.08
N ILE A 64 -7.75 -4.44 1.72
CA ILE A 64 -7.01 -3.35 1.06
C ILE A 64 -7.67 -3.04 -0.29
N LEU A 65 -7.94 -4.05 -1.11
CA LEU A 65 -8.56 -3.87 -2.43
C LEU A 65 -9.93 -3.18 -2.34
N ALA A 66 -10.79 -3.63 -1.41
CA ALA A 66 -12.11 -3.05 -1.23
C ALA A 66 -12.05 -1.57 -0.81
N LYS A 67 -11.17 -1.22 0.15
CA LYS A 67 -10.96 0.19 0.52
C LYS A 67 -10.37 1.00 -0.63
N THR A 68 -9.43 0.42 -1.39
CA THR A 68 -8.77 1.08 -2.52
C THR A 68 -9.79 1.44 -3.60
N VAL A 69 -10.71 0.52 -3.94
CA VAL A 69 -11.83 0.77 -4.86
C VAL A 69 -12.64 2.00 -4.41
N ASN A 70 -12.96 2.11 -3.13
CA ASN A 70 -13.68 3.27 -2.58
C ASN A 70 -12.86 4.58 -2.61
N LEU A 71 -11.53 4.50 -2.63
CA LEU A 71 -10.64 5.67 -2.73
C LEU A 71 -10.46 6.14 -4.18
N ILE A 72 -10.61 5.26 -5.17
CA ILE A 72 -10.47 5.60 -6.59
C ILE A 72 -11.81 5.87 -7.29
N ASP A 73 -12.93 5.63 -6.62
CA ASP A 73 -14.28 5.72 -7.22
C ASP A 73 -14.67 7.12 -7.73
N TRP A 74 -13.89 8.16 -7.37
CA TRP A 74 -14.07 9.51 -7.89
C TRP A 74 -13.68 9.64 -9.38
N VAL A 75 -12.85 8.74 -9.92
CA VAL A 75 -12.45 8.76 -11.33
C VAL A 75 -13.62 8.30 -12.19
N GLN A 76 -13.94 9.09 -13.24
CA GLN A 76 -15.10 8.89 -14.12
C GLN A 76 -14.70 8.82 -15.59
N GLY A 77 -15.65 8.41 -16.45
CA GLY A 77 -15.48 8.39 -17.90
C GLY A 77 -14.42 7.39 -18.38
N GLU A 78 -13.73 7.74 -19.47
CA GLU A 78 -12.70 6.89 -20.09
C GLU A 78 -11.54 6.58 -19.12
N HIS A 79 -11.13 7.55 -18.29
CA HIS A 79 -10.09 7.34 -17.29
C HIS A 79 -10.48 6.32 -16.22
N ARG A 80 -11.78 6.17 -15.92
CA ARG A 80 -12.25 5.10 -15.03
C ARG A 80 -12.02 3.74 -15.65
N GLN A 81 -12.31 3.58 -16.94
CA GLN A 81 -12.11 2.31 -17.64
C GLN A 81 -10.63 1.92 -17.65
N ILE A 82 -9.75 2.88 -17.94
CA ILE A 82 -8.30 2.70 -17.90
C ILE A 82 -7.83 2.30 -16.49
N LEU A 83 -8.27 3.05 -15.45
CA LEU A 83 -7.89 2.76 -14.07
C LEU A 83 -8.36 1.38 -13.60
N PHE A 84 -9.58 0.99 -13.95
CA PHE A 84 -10.12 -0.32 -13.59
C PHE A 84 -9.46 -1.46 -14.38
N ALA A 85 -8.95 -1.20 -15.59
CA ALA A 85 -8.09 -2.15 -16.30
C ALA A 85 -6.77 -2.36 -15.55
N TYR A 86 -6.12 -1.29 -15.08
CA TYR A 86 -4.91 -1.42 -14.24
C TYR A 86 -5.18 -2.15 -12.92
N LEU A 87 -6.31 -1.89 -12.28
CA LEU A 87 -6.71 -2.62 -11.08
C LEU A 87 -6.97 -4.11 -11.38
N ALA A 88 -7.61 -4.43 -12.50
CA ALA A 88 -7.86 -5.81 -12.90
C ALA A 88 -6.55 -6.55 -13.15
N ASP A 89 -5.63 -5.95 -13.92
CA ASP A 89 -4.30 -6.51 -14.17
C ASP A 89 -3.52 -6.71 -12.87
N PHE A 90 -3.56 -5.73 -11.96
CA PHE A 90 -2.94 -5.85 -10.64
C PHE A 90 -3.51 -7.04 -9.87
N ILE A 91 -4.84 -7.17 -9.78
CA ILE A 91 -5.48 -8.29 -9.05
C ILE A 91 -5.16 -9.64 -9.69
N SER A 92 -5.09 -9.71 -11.01
CA SER A 92 -4.79 -10.95 -11.75
C SER A 92 -3.35 -11.41 -11.57
N GLN A 93 -2.42 -10.48 -11.33
CA GLN A 93 -0.99 -10.79 -11.21
C GLN A 93 -0.53 -10.95 -9.76
N LYS A 94 -1.12 -10.21 -8.82
CA LYS A 94 -0.62 -10.14 -7.44
C LYS A 94 -1.22 -11.21 -6.54
N GLN A 95 -0.40 -11.78 -5.67
CA GLN A 95 -0.87 -12.73 -4.69
C GLN A 95 -1.80 -12.04 -3.68
N LYS A 96 -3.03 -12.55 -3.61
CA LYS A 96 -4.05 -12.09 -2.67
C LYS A 96 -4.12 -13.02 -1.48
N ILE A 97 -3.79 -12.50 -0.31
CA ILE A 97 -3.84 -13.26 0.94
C ILE A 97 -5.14 -12.94 1.67
N TYR A 98 -5.89 -13.98 1.99
CA TYR A 98 -7.14 -13.86 2.72
C TYR A 98 -6.91 -14.12 4.21
N LEU A 99 -7.32 -13.17 5.03
CA LEU A 99 -7.41 -13.32 6.48
C LEU A 99 -8.88 -13.19 6.87
N SER A 100 -9.37 -14.14 7.67
CA SER A 100 -10.74 -14.07 8.15
C SER A 100 -10.89 -12.98 9.20
N ALA A 101 -12.05 -12.30 9.24
CA ALA A 101 -12.33 -11.32 10.30
C ALA A 101 -12.21 -11.94 11.70
N LYS A 102 -12.58 -13.22 11.86
CA LYS A 102 -12.45 -13.95 13.12
C LYS A 102 -11.01 -14.12 13.58
N ASP A 103 -10.06 -14.18 12.66
CA ASP A 103 -8.64 -14.28 13.00
C ASP A 103 -8.06 -12.89 13.26
N ILE A 104 -8.46 -11.88 12.48
CA ILE A 104 -8.02 -10.50 12.67
C ILE A 104 -8.41 -9.96 14.05
N ILE A 105 -9.63 -10.24 14.53
CA ILE A 105 -10.06 -9.76 15.86
C ILE A 105 -9.27 -10.35 17.03
N LYS A 106 -8.51 -11.43 16.81
CA LYS A 106 -7.59 -12.00 17.81
C LYS A 106 -6.27 -11.25 17.87
N SER A 107 -5.97 -10.44 16.86
CA SER A 107 -4.77 -9.61 16.80
C SER A 107 -4.84 -8.50 17.85
N PRO A 108 -3.72 -8.19 18.54
CA PRO A 108 -3.65 -6.99 19.36
C PRO A 108 -3.89 -5.71 18.52
N ALA A 109 -3.54 -5.73 17.23
CA ALA A 109 -3.73 -4.59 16.33
C ALA A 109 -5.22 -4.25 16.11
N PHE A 110 -6.15 -5.19 16.29
CA PHE A 110 -7.56 -4.93 16.02
C PHE A 110 -8.13 -3.80 16.88
N ILE A 111 -7.80 -3.79 18.17
CA ILE A 111 -8.29 -2.76 19.11
C ILE A 111 -7.65 -1.39 18.83
N HIS A 112 -6.41 -1.38 18.37
CA HIS A 112 -5.64 -0.13 18.18
C HIS A 112 -5.80 0.48 16.80
N LEU A 113 -5.90 -0.35 15.76
CA LEU A 113 -5.86 0.06 14.35
C LEU A 113 -7.15 -0.29 13.60
N GLY A 114 -8.04 -1.09 14.19
CA GLY A 114 -9.26 -1.56 13.55
C GLY A 114 -9.04 -2.73 12.59
N LEU A 115 -10.09 -3.08 11.84
CA LEU A 115 -10.14 -4.35 11.09
C LEU A 115 -9.15 -4.42 9.93
N THR A 116 -9.09 -3.41 9.06
CA THR A 116 -8.23 -3.48 7.87
C THR A 116 -6.77 -3.39 8.23
N ASP A 117 -6.42 -2.45 9.11
CA ASP A 117 -5.02 -2.22 9.46
C ASP A 117 -4.54 -3.31 10.43
N GLY A 118 -5.44 -3.92 11.20
CA GLY A 118 -5.21 -5.19 11.87
C GLY A 118 -4.90 -6.35 10.91
N ALA A 119 -5.59 -6.45 9.77
CA ALA A 119 -5.29 -7.45 8.75
C ALA A 119 -3.91 -7.22 8.10
N ILE A 120 -3.59 -5.96 7.82
CA ILE A 120 -2.28 -5.57 7.29
C ILE A 120 -1.18 -5.94 8.28
N PHE A 121 -1.36 -5.59 9.55
CA PHE A 121 -0.44 -5.94 10.62
C PHE A 121 -0.24 -7.46 10.73
N GLU A 122 -1.33 -8.22 10.78
CA GLU A 122 -1.27 -9.69 10.89
C GLU A 122 -0.48 -10.33 9.74
N LEU A 123 -0.70 -9.83 8.53
CA LEU A 123 0.01 -10.29 7.34
C LEU A 123 1.50 -9.90 7.37
N ALA A 124 1.80 -8.68 7.82
CA ALA A 124 3.16 -8.18 7.89
C ALA A 124 4.05 -8.89 8.93
N LYS A 125 3.47 -9.69 9.84
CA LYS A 125 4.26 -10.53 10.77
C LYS A 125 5.11 -11.58 10.08
N ASP A 126 4.79 -11.95 8.83
CA ASP A 126 5.63 -12.84 8.05
C ASP A 126 7.02 -12.21 7.80
N THR A 127 8.08 -12.98 8.05
CA THR A 127 9.47 -12.47 8.02
C THR A 127 9.97 -12.11 6.62
N HIS A 128 9.26 -12.52 5.57
CA HIS A 128 9.51 -12.16 4.18
C HIS A 128 8.62 -11.03 3.68
N THR A 129 7.70 -10.53 4.52
CA THR A 129 6.85 -9.39 4.19
C THR A 129 7.44 -8.11 4.74
N VAL A 130 7.42 -7.05 3.93
CA VAL A 130 7.78 -5.70 4.35
C VAL A 130 6.58 -4.80 4.14
N LEU A 131 6.06 -4.25 5.24
CA LEU A 131 4.97 -3.29 5.20
C LEU A 131 5.51 -1.91 4.81
N ILE A 132 4.97 -1.34 3.74
CA ILE A 132 5.25 0.02 3.31
C ILE A 132 3.98 0.84 3.55
N THR A 133 4.09 1.89 4.35
CA THR A 133 2.95 2.71 4.76
C THR A 133 3.40 4.14 5.07
N ALA A 134 2.51 5.10 4.87
CA ALA A 134 2.67 6.47 5.36
C ALA A 134 1.80 6.76 6.59
N ASP A 135 0.98 5.79 7.02
CA ASP A 135 0.12 5.89 8.20
C ASP A 135 0.98 5.71 9.47
N LEU A 136 1.17 6.81 10.20
CA LEU A 136 2.04 6.84 11.37
C LEU A 136 1.57 5.87 12.49
N PRO A 137 0.27 5.79 12.84
CA PRO A 137 -0.22 4.77 13.78
C PRO A 137 0.13 3.34 13.37
N LEU A 138 -0.14 2.94 12.12
CA LEU A 138 0.16 1.60 11.62
C LEU A 138 1.67 1.33 11.58
N TYR A 139 2.47 2.28 11.10
CA TYR A 139 3.94 2.20 11.11
C TYR A 139 4.47 2.00 12.53
N ALA A 140 4.10 2.88 13.46
CA ALA A 140 4.59 2.85 14.83
C ALA A 140 4.18 1.54 15.53
N PHE A 141 2.95 1.08 15.32
CA PHE A 141 2.48 -0.18 15.88
C PHE A 141 3.28 -1.37 15.33
N GLY A 142 3.53 -1.41 14.01
CA GLY A 142 4.35 -2.45 13.38
C GLY A 142 5.78 -2.49 13.94
N VAL A 143 6.46 -1.34 14.01
CA VAL A 143 7.81 -1.22 14.58
C VAL A 143 7.85 -1.73 16.03
N ASN A 144 6.89 -1.30 16.86
CA ASN A 144 6.83 -1.70 18.28
C ASN A 144 6.61 -3.20 18.49
N HIS A 145 6.14 -3.92 17.46
CA HIS A 145 5.95 -5.37 17.48
C HIS A 145 6.98 -6.12 16.62
N GLY A 146 8.07 -5.47 16.20
CA GLY A 146 9.18 -6.12 15.50
C GLY A 146 8.90 -6.47 14.04
N ILE A 147 7.89 -5.87 13.42
CA ILE A 147 7.59 -6.08 12.00
C ILE A 147 8.51 -5.24 11.12
N LYS A 148 8.92 -5.80 9.98
CA LYS A 148 9.67 -5.07 8.94
C LYS A 148 8.75 -4.03 8.30
N THR A 149 9.03 -2.76 8.57
CA THR A 149 8.22 -1.63 8.13
C THR A 149 9.09 -0.56 7.48
N ILE A 150 8.54 0.09 6.45
CA ILE A 150 9.11 1.28 5.82
C ILE A 150 8.06 2.38 5.94
N ASN A 151 8.43 3.49 6.57
CA ASN A 151 7.63 4.71 6.54
C ASN A 151 7.92 5.46 5.24
N PHE A 152 6.91 5.56 4.36
CA PHE A 152 7.06 6.23 3.08
C PHE A 152 7.33 7.74 3.21
N ASN A 153 6.82 8.39 4.26
CA ASN A 153 7.10 9.81 4.51
C ASN A 153 8.61 10.06 4.68
N HIS A 154 9.34 9.14 5.33
CA HIS A 154 10.80 9.27 5.47
C HIS A 154 11.55 9.13 4.14
N ILE A 155 10.97 8.45 3.16
CA ILE A 155 11.54 8.34 1.81
C ILE A 155 11.28 9.64 1.05
N GLN A 156 10.07 10.21 1.15
CA GLN A 156 9.73 11.51 0.58
C GLN A 156 10.67 12.61 1.12
N ASP A 157 10.81 12.70 2.45
CA ASP A 157 11.65 13.73 3.10
C ASP A 157 13.11 13.72 2.62
N ARG A 158 13.66 12.53 2.35
CA ARG A 158 15.06 12.38 1.86
C ARG A 158 15.21 12.68 0.38
N HIS A 159 14.13 12.58 -0.40
CA HIS A 159 14.15 12.83 -1.84
C HIS A 159 14.05 14.34 -2.16
N PHE A 160 13.39 15.10 -1.29
CA PHE A 160 13.21 16.56 -1.45
C PHE A 160 14.22 17.40 -0.65
N GLN A 161 15.26 16.77 -0.08
CA GLN A 161 16.44 17.43 0.52
C GLN A 161 17.59 17.50 -0.48
#